data_AF-A0A225SVS5-F1
#
_entry.id   AF-A0A225SVS5-F1
#
_cell.length_a   1.000
_cell.length_b   1.000
_cell.length_c   1.000
_cell.angle_alpha   90.00
_cell.angle_beta   90.00
_cell.angle_gamma   90.00
#
_symmetry.space_group_name_H-M   'P 1'
#
loop_
_entity.id
_entity.type
_entity.pdbx_description
1 polymer ?
#
loop_
_entity_poly.entity_id
_entity_poly.type
_entity_poly.pdbx_seq_one_letter_code
_entity_poly.pdbx_strand_id
1 'polypeptide(L)'
;MAELSTVTRTKVAQVAGSKMTATANNRERVAIIDTAAAYSAANGDTFGTGIIIPKGARLLAPYLSNAAGNASSTLSIGIRDAVTGVAIDATALINAASLAAASAGQISTGTKIVNGQYYVMPQDVELYGTFGGATPLANAAIRVEVQYVAP
;
A
#
# COMPACT_ATOMS: atom_id res chain seq x y z
N MET A 1 15.47 -33.21 6.91
CA MET A 1 14.59 -32.02 6.98
C MET A 1 15.21 -30.96 6.08
N ALA A 2 14.53 -30.48 5.05
CA ALA A 2 15.08 -29.45 4.16
C ALA A 2 14.82 -28.07 4.79
N GLU A 3 15.88 -27.34 5.12
CA GLU A 3 15.77 -25.98 5.63
C GLU A 3 15.65 -24.99 4.47
N LEU A 4 14.58 -24.20 4.46
CA LEU A 4 14.40 -23.13 3.49
C LEU A 4 15.00 -21.83 4.04
N SER A 5 16.26 -21.55 3.68
CA SER A 5 16.89 -20.29 4.07
C SER A 5 16.48 -19.13 3.13
N THR A 6 16.02 -18.03 3.73
CA THR A 6 15.49 -16.82 3.05
C THR A 6 16.57 -16.06 2.30
N VAL A 7 17.79 -15.98 2.85
CA VAL A 7 19.00 -15.45 2.20
C VAL A 7 19.38 -16.26 0.96
N THR A 8 18.95 -17.53 0.94
CA THR A 8 19.25 -18.49 -0.12
C THR A 8 18.04 -18.88 -0.95
N ARG A 9 16.92 -18.14 -0.90
CA ARG A 9 15.73 -18.46 -1.72
C ARG A 9 16.06 -18.53 -3.22
N THR A 10 17.07 -17.78 -3.66
CA THR A 10 17.64 -17.83 -5.01
C THR A 10 18.55 -19.05 -5.27
N LYS A 11 19.09 -19.72 -4.24
CA LYS A 11 19.91 -20.94 -4.36
C LYS A 11 19.11 -22.15 -4.83
N VAL A 12 17.78 -22.15 -4.63
CA VAL A 12 16.89 -23.22 -5.14
C VAL A 12 16.75 -23.15 -6.67
N ALA A 13 17.24 -22.08 -7.33
CA ALA A 13 17.13 -21.89 -8.77
C ALA A 13 18.46 -21.84 -9.56
N GLN A 14 19.62 -21.46 -9.00
CA GLN A 14 20.86 -21.36 -9.80
C GLN A 14 22.16 -21.67 -9.03
N VAL A 15 23.02 -22.45 -9.68
CA VAL A 15 24.42 -22.76 -9.34
C VAL A 15 25.27 -21.49 -9.38
N ALA A 16 26.09 -21.27 -8.34
CA ALA A 16 27.12 -20.23 -8.17
C ALA A 16 26.68 -18.76 -7.95
N GLY A 17 26.83 -18.29 -6.71
CA GLY A 17 26.79 -16.85 -6.34
C GLY A 17 25.62 -16.50 -5.42
N SER A 18 25.87 -16.30 -4.13
CA SER A 18 24.83 -15.93 -3.15
C SER A 18 24.50 -14.43 -3.29
N LYS A 19 23.46 -14.08 -4.06
CA LYS A 19 22.91 -12.71 -4.04
C LYS A 19 21.63 -12.70 -3.20
N MET A 20 21.66 -11.92 -2.12
CA MET A 20 20.49 -11.63 -1.30
C MET A 20 19.44 -10.89 -2.13
N THR A 21 18.16 -11.23 -1.99
CA THR A 21 17.11 -10.39 -2.57
C THR A 21 17.05 -9.07 -1.80
N ALA A 22 16.64 -7.98 -2.44
CA ALA A 22 16.47 -6.68 -1.77
C ALA A 22 15.56 -6.76 -0.53
N THR A 23 14.68 -7.75 -0.48
CA THR A 23 13.76 -8.03 0.64
C THR A 23 14.42 -8.74 1.83
N ALA A 24 15.59 -9.34 1.64
CA ALA A 24 16.22 -10.14 2.68
C ALA A 24 16.82 -9.27 3.79
N ASN A 25 17.49 -8.17 3.42
CA ASN A 25 18.00 -7.17 4.34
C ASN A 25 18.36 -5.89 3.57
N ASN A 26 17.51 -4.86 3.66
CA ASN A 26 17.76 -3.56 3.02
C ASN A 26 17.02 -2.45 3.78
N ARG A 27 17.30 -1.18 3.44
CA ARG A 27 16.60 -0.04 4.02
C ARG A 27 15.14 0.00 3.59
N GLU A 28 14.29 0.11 4.59
CA GLU A 28 12.89 0.45 4.43
C GLU A 28 12.72 1.96 4.33
N ARG A 29 11.78 2.39 3.49
CA ARG A 29 11.29 3.76 3.38
C ARG A 29 9.78 3.75 3.62
N VAL A 30 9.25 4.85 4.15
CA VAL A 30 7.82 4.97 4.46
C VAL A 30 7.25 6.16 3.70
N ALA A 31 6.20 5.91 2.93
CA ALA A 31 5.35 6.93 2.33
C ALA A 31 4.17 7.20 3.28
N ILE A 32 3.97 8.46 3.67
CA ILE A 32 2.88 8.84 4.58
C ILE A 32 1.83 9.57 3.76
N ILE A 33 0.61 9.07 3.83
CA ILE A 33 -0.58 9.65 3.22
C ILE A 33 -1.47 10.11 4.36
N ASP A 34 -1.73 11.40 4.47
CA ASP A 34 -2.65 11.94 5.47
C ASP A 34 -3.66 12.92 4.88
N THR A 35 -4.83 12.97 5.51
CA THR A 35 -5.86 13.95 5.16
C THR A 35 -5.54 15.30 5.78
N ALA A 36 -5.87 16.37 5.06
CA ALA A 36 -5.78 17.73 5.59
C ALA A 36 -6.75 17.92 6.77
N ALA A 37 -6.44 18.90 7.64
CA ALA A 37 -7.30 19.22 8.79
C ALA A 37 -8.74 19.60 8.38
N ALA A 38 -8.91 20.19 7.19
CA ALA A 38 -10.21 20.46 6.60
C ALA A 38 -10.30 19.80 5.22
N TYR A 39 -11.23 18.87 5.04
CA TYR A 39 -11.55 18.26 3.76
C TYR A 39 -12.98 17.70 3.74
N SER A 40 -13.53 17.59 2.53
CA SER A 40 -14.75 16.86 2.25
C SER A 40 -14.52 15.91 1.07
N ALA A 41 -15.10 14.73 1.13
CA ALA A 41 -15.09 13.77 0.03
C ALA A 41 -16.46 13.09 -0.06
N ALA A 42 -16.81 12.62 -1.24
CA ALA A 42 -17.99 11.80 -1.52
C ALA A 42 -17.60 10.34 -1.79
N ASN A 43 -18.60 9.46 -1.85
CA ASN A 43 -18.40 8.10 -2.31
C ASN A 43 -17.88 8.10 -3.77
N GLY A 44 -16.82 7.34 -4.03
CA GLY A 44 -16.19 7.25 -5.34
C GLY A 44 -15.11 8.30 -5.59
N ASP A 45 -14.96 9.29 -4.70
CA ASP A 45 -13.90 10.30 -4.85
C ASP A 45 -12.53 9.65 -4.70
N THR A 46 -11.60 10.10 -5.53
CA THR A 46 -10.21 9.66 -5.51
C THR A 46 -9.29 10.82 -5.15
N PHE A 47 -8.17 10.51 -4.49
CA PHE A 47 -7.15 11.49 -4.17
C PHE A 47 -5.76 10.96 -4.54
N GLY A 48 -5.00 11.82 -5.22
CA GLY A 48 -3.58 11.61 -5.48
C GLY A 48 -2.74 12.02 -4.27
N THR A 49 -1.55 11.43 -4.16
CA THR A 49 -0.61 11.74 -3.08
C THR A 49 0.60 12.53 -3.58
N GLY A 50 0.87 12.50 -4.89
CA GLY A 50 2.12 12.96 -5.47
C GLY A 50 3.35 12.13 -5.05
N ILE A 51 3.16 11.08 -4.25
CA ILE A 51 4.24 10.23 -3.76
C ILE A 51 4.52 9.15 -4.80
N ILE A 52 5.70 9.26 -5.43
CA ILE A 52 6.15 8.34 -6.46
C ILE A 52 6.99 7.21 -5.83
N ILE A 53 6.56 5.99 -6.06
CA ILE A 53 7.29 4.77 -5.75
C ILE A 53 8.01 4.31 -7.04
N PRO A 54 9.35 4.24 -7.03
CA PRO A 54 10.11 3.96 -8.25
C PRO A 54 9.94 2.51 -8.71
N LYS A 55 10.09 2.30 -10.02
CA LYS A 55 10.16 0.98 -10.64
C LYS A 55 11.16 0.07 -9.91
N GLY A 56 10.78 -1.19 -9.67
CA GLY A 56 11.60 -2.17 -8.99
C GLY A 56 11.50 -2.13 -7.45
N ALA A 57 10.87 -1.09 -6.89
CA ALA A 57 10.54 -1.06 -5.47
C ALA A 57 9.50 -2.14 -5.15
N ARG A 58 9.43 -2.49 -3.87
CA ARG A 58 8.48 -3.47 -3.36
C ARG A 58 7.77 -2.94 -2.14
N LEU A 59 6.45 -3.11 -2.14
CA LEU A 59 5.60 -2.68 -1.05
C LEU A 59 5.61 -3.72 0.07
N LEU A 60 5.56 -3.24 1.30
CA LEU A 60 5.23 -4.03 2.48
C LEU A 60 3.78 -3.74 2.90
N ALA A 61 3.37 -4.33 4.02
CA ALA A 61 2.03 -4.15 4.54
C ALA A 61 1.81 -2.70 5.03
N PRO A 62 0.70 -2.04 4.65
CA PRO A 62 0.41 -0.70 5.10
C PRO A 62 -0.17 -0.70 6.52
N TYR A 63 0.05 0.41 7.22
CA TYR A 63 -0.57 0.71 8.50
C TYR A 63 -1.61 1.80 8.32
N LEU A 64 -2.85 1.56 8.72
CA LEU A 64 -3.94 2.54 8.68
C LEU A 64 -4.23 3.01 10.10
N SER A 65 -4.32 4.32 10.29
CA SER A 65 -4.84 4.98 11.48
C SER A 65 -5.94 5.96 11.08
N ASN A 66 -7.15 5.77 11.60
CA ASN A 66 -8.31 6.58 11.23
C ASN A 66 -9.16 6.97 12.44
N ALA A 67 -9.79 8.15 12.36
CA ALA A 67 -10.93 8.51 13.18
C ALA A 67 -12.19 7.74 12.74
N ALA A 68 -13.19 7.65 13.63
CA ALA A 68 -14.48 7.07 13.27
C ALA A 68 -15.15 7.93 12.18
N GLY A 69 -15.41 7.31 11.04
CA GLY A 69 -16.16 7.87 9.92
C GLY A 69 -17.65 7.51 10.00
N ASN A 70 -18.34 7.65 8.86
CA ASN A 70 -19.74 7.25 8.75
C ASN A 70 -19.85 5.70 8.70
N ALA A 71 -20.98 5.17 9.13
CA ALA A 71 -21.24 3.73 9.03
C ALA A 71 -21.11 3.27 7.56
N SER A 72 -20.35 2.20 7.33
CA SER A 72 -20.06 1.65 6.00
C SER A 72 -19.21 2.54 5.08
N SER A 73 -18.57 3.60 5.59
CA SER A 73 -17.52 4.30 4.83
C SER A 73 -16.27 3.43 4.76
N THR A 74 -15.64 3.39 3.58
CA THR A 74 -14.44 2.58 3.35
C THR A 74 -13.35 3.36 2.62
N LEU A 75 -12.11 2.91 2.77
CA LEU A 75 -10.95 3.41 2.05
C LEU A 75 -10.23 2.28 1.32
N SER A 76 -9.94 2.51 0.04
CA SER A 76 -9.03 1.68 -0.73
C SER A 76 -7.77 2.47 -1.07
N ILE A 77 -6.62 1.79 -1.06
CA ILE A 77 -5.34 2.37 -1.47
C ILE A 77 -4.79 1.52 -2.61
N GLY A 78 -4.59 2.19 -3.74
CA GLY A 78 -4.15 1.60 -4.99
C GLY A 78 -2.85 2.20 -5.51
N ILE A 79 -2.45 1.71 -6.67
CA ILE A 79 -1.34 2.23 -7.47
C ILE A 79 -1.83 2.67 -8.85
N ARG A 80 -1.34 3.81 -9.31
CA ARG A 80 -1.60 4.34 -10.64
C ARG A 80 -0.30 4.71 -11.33
N ASP A 81 -0.34 4.81 -12.64
CA ASP A 81 0.79 5.27 -13.43
C ASP A 81 1.14 6.72 -13.03
N ALA A 82 2.40 6.97 -12.67
CA ALA A 82 2.82 8.27 -12.15
C ALA A 82 2.79 9.39 -13.20
N VAL A 83 2.75 9.05 -14.50
CA VAL A 83 2.77 10.02 -15.60
C VAL A 83 1.35 10.27 -16.11
N THR A 84 0.62 9.19 -16.41
CA THR A 84 -0.71 9.27 -17.03
C THR A 84 -1.84 9.37 -16.02
N GLY A 85 -1.59 9.03 -14.74
CA GLY A 85 -2.61 8.98 -13.70
C GLY A 85 -3.61 7.82 -13.85
N VAL A 86 -3.42 6.94 -14.85
CA VAL A 86 -4.31 5.80 -15.09
C VAL A 86 -4.13 4.76 -14.00
N ALA A 87 -5.24 4.34 -13.40
CA ALA A 87 -5.25 3.31 -12.37
C ALA A 87 -4.67 1.99 -12.92
N ILE A 88 -3.64 1.47 -12.24
CA ILE A 88 -3.08 0.15 -12.53
C ILE A 88 -3.84 -0.89 -11.71
N ASP A 89 -4.04 -0.61 -10.43
CA ASP A 89 -4.83 -1.43 -9.52
C ASP A 89 -5.32 -0.57 -8.35
N ALA A 90 -6.64 -0.39 -8.26
CA ALA A 90 -7.29 0.45 -7.25
C ALA A 90 -7.29 -0.13 -5.83
N THR A 91 -7.01 -1.43 -5.69
CA THR A 91 -7.06 -2.14 -4.41
C THR A 91 -5.75 -2.86 -4.13
N ALA A 92 -4.64 -2.32 -4.64
CA ALA A 92 -3.33 -2.95 -4.57
C ALA A 92 -2.82 -3.16 -3.14
N LEU A 93 -2.97 -2.15 -2.26
CA LEU A 93 -2.48 -2.19 -0.87
C LEU A 93 -3.61 -2.40 0.14
N ILE A 94 -4.68 -1.63 0.01
CA ILE A 94 -5.85 -1.73 0.88
C ILE A 94 -7.07 -1.91 -0.01
N ASN A 95 -7.82 -2.98 0.24
CA ASN A 95 -9.09 -3.24 -0.41
C ASN A 95 -10.22 -2.96 0.59
N ALA A 96 -10.90 -1.82 0.41
CA ALA A 96 -12.09 -1.42 1.15
C ALA A 96 -11.98 -1.58 2.68
N ALA A 97 -10.94 -1.01 3.30
CA ALA A 97 -10.83 -0.96 4.76
C ALA A 97 -12.00 -0.17 5.34
N SER A 98 -12.68 -0.74 6.34
CA SER A 98 -13.77 -0.06 7.04
C SER A 98 -13.24 1.12 7.85
N LEU A 99 -13.89 2.27 7.69
CA LEU A 99 -13.65 3.48 8.49
C LEU A 99 -14.75 3.70 9.54
N ALA A 100 -15.68 2.75 9.72
CA ALA A 100 -16.85 2.93 10.58
C ALA A 100 -16.52 3.14 12.07
N ALA A 101 -15.34 2.71 12.51
CA ALA A 101 -14.85 2.91 13.87
C ALA A 101 -13.43 3.48 13.83
N ALA A 102 -13.05 4.20 14.89
CA ALA A 102 -11.67 4.63 15.05
C ALA A 102 -10.78 3.40 15.26
N SER A 103 -9.69 3.31 14.51
CA SER A 103 -8.79 2.18 14.57
C SER A 103 -7.37 2.57 14.17
N ALA A 104 -6.40 1.78 14.63
CA ALA A 104 -5.01 1.88 14.22
C ALA A 104 -4.42 0.47 14.13
N GLY A 105 -3.91 0.10 12.96
CA GLY A 105 -3.39 -1.26 12.75
C GLY A 105 -2.92 -1.53 11.33
N GLN A 106 -2.22 -2.65 11.18
CA GLN A 106 -1.79 -3.15 9.88
C GLN A 106 -2.99 -3.70 9.11
N ILE A 107 -3.16 -3.30 7.85
CA ILE A 107 -4.23 -3.77 6.97
C ILE A 107 -3.63 -4.37 5.69
N SER A 108 -3.59 -5.69 5.61
CA SER A 108 -3.02 -6.42 4.46
C SER A 108 -4.10 -7.04 3.58
N THR A 109 -5.08 -6.24 3.16
CA THR A 109 -6.22 -6.71 2.34
C THR A 109 -6.04 -6.50 0.84
N GLY A 110 -5.00 -5.76 0.43
CA GLY A 110 -4.75 -5.45 -0.97
C GLY A 110 -4.28 -6.63 -1.82
N THR A 111 -4.65 -6.62 -3.09
CA THR A 111 -4.41 -7.72 -4.04
C THR A 111 -2.93 -8.02 -4.26
N LYS A 112 -2.05 -7.04 -4.02
CA LYS A 112 -0.59 -7.13 -4.28
C LYS A 112 0.24 -7.52 -3.07
N ILE A 113 -0.37 -7.62 -1.90
CA ILE A 113 0.31 -7.88 -0.62
C ILE A 113 -0.36 -8.96 0.25
N VAL A 114 -1.58 -9.40 -0.09
CA VAL A 114 -2.28 -10.47 0.63
C VAL A 114 -1.65 -11.84 0.35
N ASN A 115 -1.86 -12.82 1.24
CA ASN A 115 -1.42 -14.22 1.07
C ASN A 115 0.09 -14.40 0.86
N GLY A 116 0.91 -13.52 1.47
CA GLY A 116 2.36 -13.57 1.34
C GLY A 116 2.87 -13.15 -0.05
N GLN A 117 2.03 -12.50 -0.85
CA GLN A 117 2.44 -11.96 -2.13
C GLN A 117 3.40 -10.80 -1.96
N TYR A 118 4.29 -10.68 -2.95
CA TYR A 118 5.32 -9.66 -2.96
C TYR A 118 5.45 -9.06 -4.36
N TYR A 119 4.81 -7.91 -4.54
CA TYR A 119 4.70 -7.27 -5.84
C TYR A 119 5.86 -6.29 -6.07
N VAL A 120 6.51 -6.46 -7.22
CA VAL A 120 7.58 -5.56 -7.68
C VAL A 120 6.95 -4.55 -8.62
N MET A 121 7.19 -3.25 -8.37
CA MET A 121 6.64 -2.18 -9.22
C MET A 121 7.15 -2.33 -10.65
N PRO A 122 6.27 -2.45 -11.67
CA PRO A 122 6.69 -2.65 -13.06
C PRO A 122 7.22 -1.35 -13.71
N GLN A 123 6.78 -0.22 -13.18
CA GLN A 123 7.11 1.14 -13.61
C GLN A 123 7.06 2.08 -12.40
N ASP A 124 7.34 3.36 -12.60
CA ASP A 124 7.14 4.37 -11.57
C ASP A 124 5.64 4.55 -11.33
N VAL A 125 5.21 4.35 -10.08
CA VAL A 125 3.80 4.40 -9.70
C VAL A 125 3.56 5.46 -8.65
N GLU A 126 2.40 6.08 -8.70
CA GLU A 126 1.91 6.94 -7.64
C GLU A 126 0.95 6.16 -6.74
N LEU A 127 1.06 6.35 -5.43
CA LEU A 127 0.05 5.89 -4.48
C LEU A 127 -1.17 6.81 -4.58
N TYR A 128 -2.36 6.24 -4.57
CA TYR A 128 -3.60 7.01 -4.57
C TYR A 128 -4.67 6.29 -3.75
N GLY A 129 -5.63 7.05 -3.25
CA GLY A 129 -6.75 6.51 -2.48
C GLY A 129 -8.09 6.74 -3.15
N THR A 130 -9.05 5.89 -2.78
CA THR A 130 -10.45 5.99 -3.22
C THR A 130 -11.36 5.79 -2.01
N PHE A 131 -12.29 6.72 -1.81
CA PHE A 131 -13.35 6.58 -0.82
C PHE A 131 -14.49 5.72 -1.38
N GLY A 132 -15.02 4.82 -0.57
CA GLY A 132 -16.07 3.88 -0.97
C GLY A 132 -17.21 3.78 0.04
N GLY A 133 -18.33 3.20 -0.40
CA GLY A 133 -19.48 2.94 0.46
C GLY A 133 -20.24 4.23 0.81
N ALA A 134 -20.38 4.51 2.11
CA ALA A 134 -20.98 5.75 2.57
C ALA A 134 -20.00 6.93 2.48
N THR A 135 -20.52 8.13 2.21
CA THR A 135 -19.76 9.38 2.27
C THR A 135 -19.02 9.50 3.60
N PRO A 136 -17.69 9.65 3.62
CA PRO A 136 -16.92 9.81 4.84
C PRO A 136 -17.31 11.10 5.56
N LEU A 137 -17.18 11.13 6.89
CA LEU A 137 -17.41 12.35 7.64
C LEU A 137 -16.37 13.41 7.22
N ALA A 138 -16.84 14.64 7.03
CA ALA A 138 -15.94 15.76 6.74
C ALA A 138 -14.91 15.88 7.86
N ASN A 139 -13.66 16.16 7.48
CA ASN A 139 -12.53 16.37 8.40
C ASN A 139 -12.18 15.15 9.27
N ALA A 140 -12.62 13.94 8.91
CA ALA A 140 -12.21 12.72 9.62
C ALA A 140 -10.70 12.46 9.41
N ALA A 141 -9.92 12.45 10.47
CA ALA A 141 -8.48 12.21 10.35
C ALA A 141 -8.22 10.80 9.82
N ILE A 142 -7.42 10.70 8.74
CA ILE A 142 -6.98 9.44 8.14
C ILE A 142 -5.48 9.57 7.88
N ARG A 143 -4.73 8.55 8.28
CA ARG A 143 -3.31 8.38 7.96
C ARG A 143 -3.06 6.95 7.49
N VAL A 144 -2.41 6.82 6.34
CA VAL A 144 -1.90 5.54 5.83
C VAL A 144 -0.39 5.64 5.70
N GLU A 145 0.30 4.72 6.35
CA GLU A 145 1.73 4.54 6.23
C GLU A 145 1.99 3.36 5.29
N VAL A 146 2.65 3.63 4.17
CA VAL A 146 3.00 2.64 3.17
C VAL A 146 4.49 2.42 3.22
N GLN A 147 4.88 1.31 3.80
CA GLN A 147 6.26 0.86 3.87
C GLN A 147 6.68 0.25 2.53
N TYR A 148 7.89 0.58 2.05
CA TYR A 148 8.45 0.02 0.83
C TYR A 148 9.97 -0.14 0.91
N VAL A 149 10.50 -1.14 0.20
CA VAL A 149 11.93 -1.29 -0.05
C VAL A 149 12.23 -0.73 -1.43
N ALA A 150 13.13 0.26 -1.49
CA ALA A 150 13.60 0.83 -2.75
C ALA A 150 14.42 -0.22 -3.55
N PRO A 151 14.59 -0.02 -4.88
CA PRO A 151 15.31 -0.94 -5.75
C PRO A 151 16.73 -1.29 -5.27
#